data_AF-A0AAC9R0E6-F1
#
_entry.id   AF-A0AAC9R0E6-F1
#
_cell.length_a   1.000
_cell.length_b   1.000
_cell.length_c   1.000
_cell.angle_alpha   90.00
_cell.angle_beta   90.00
_cell.angle_gamma   90.00
#
_symmetry.space_group_name_H-M   'P 1'
#
loop_
_entity.id
_entity.type
_entity.pdbx_description
1 polymer ?
#
loop_
_entity_poly.entity_id
_entity_poly.type
_entity_poly.pdbx_seq_one_letter_code
_entity_poly.pdbx_strand_id
1 'polypeptide(L)' 'MKKFRLISNSFLKEDGQLHSRQQFVEANSLADVIEYIESNAGWYTDINVAFKVAYIEEVVE' A
#
# COMPACT_ATOMS: atom_id res chain seq x y z
N MET A 1 -0.66 -5.42 -17.31
CA MET A 1 -0.47 -4.58 -16.12
C MET A 1 0.34 -5.37 -15.11
N LYS A 2 1.18 -4.70 -14.33
CA LYS A 2 1.99 -5.31 -13.27
C LYS A 2 1.22 -5.23 -11.96
N LYS A 3 1.44 -6.19 -11.07
CA LYS A 3 0.82 -6.26 -9.75
C LYS A 3 1.78 -5.74 -8.69
N PHE A 4 1.30 -4.85 -7.84
CA PHE A 4 2.07 -4.28 -6.75
C PHE A 4 1.40 -4.54 -5.42
N ARG A 5 2.19 -4.78 -4.39
CA ARG A 5 1.76 -4.88 -3.00
C ARG A 5 2.14 -3.60 -2.26
N LEU A 6 1.14 -2.89 -1.76
CA LEU A 6 1.29 -1.72 -0.91
C LEU A 6 1.20 -2.15 0.55
N ILE A 7 2.12 -1.70 1.40
CA ILE A 7 2.21 -2.12 2.80
C ILE A 7 2.29 -0.89 3.71
N SER A 8 1.49 -0.88 4.78
CA SER A 8 1.57 0.15 5.82
C SER A 8 2.68 -0.14 6.82
N ASN A 9 3.04 0.88 7.60
CA ASN A 9 3.76 0.64 8.84
C ASN A 9 2.97 -0.33 9.75
N SER A 10 3.70 -1.03 10.61
CA SER A 10 3.09 -1.86 11.62
C SER A 10 2.47 -1.02 12.74
N PHE A 11 1.33 -1.45 13.24
CA PHE A 11 0.60 -0.87 14.37
C PHE A 11 0.14 -1.97 15.32
N LEU A 12 0.05 -1.64 16.60
CA LEU A 12 -0.49 -2.55 17.61
C LEU A 12 -2.02 -2.52 17.56
N LYS A 13 -2.67 -3.68 17.60
CA LYS A 13 -4.11 -3.75 17.87
C LYS A 13 -4.38 -3.93 19.36
N GLU A 14 -5.65 -3.87 19.74
CA GLU A 14 -6.13 -4.05 21.11
C GLU A 14 -5.77 -5.43 21.71
N ASP A 15 -5.56 -6.44 20.86
CA ASP A 15 -5.09 -7.77 21.26
C ASP A 15 -3.58 -7.86 21.55
N GLY A 16 -2.86 -6.73 21.44
CA GLY A 16 -1.42 -6.64 21.64
C GLY A 16 -0.58 -7.21 20.50
N GLN A 17 -1.21 -7.69 19.43
CA GLN A 17 -0.50 -8.22 18.27
C GLN A 17 -0.09 -7.09 17.32
N LEU A 18 1.07 -7.27 16.69
CA LEU A 18 1.56 -6.37 15.67
C LEU A 18 0.86 -6.68 14.33
N HIS A 19 0.26 -5.66 13.73
CA HIS A 19 -0.41 -5.78 12.44
C HIS A 19 0.12 -4.76 11.44
N SER A 20 0.15 -5.12 10.17
CA SER A 20 0.26 -4.19 9.06
C SER A 20 -0.95 -4.35 8.15
N ARG A 21 -1.30 -3.28 7.44
CA ARG A 21 -2.22 -3.36 6.30
C ARG A 21 -1.42 -3.62 5.05
N GLN A 22 -1.98 -4.45 4.18
CA GLN A 22 -1.47 -4.64 2.83
C GLN A 22 -2.63 -4.60 1.84
N GLN A 23 -2.38 -4.09 0.65
CA GLN A 23 -3.34 -4.07 -0.46
C GLN A 23 -2.62 -4.36 -1.77
N PHE A 24 -3.28 -5.08 -2.67
CA PHE A 24 -2.78 -5.28 -4.03
C PHE A 24 -3.42 -4.29 -4.99
N VAL A 25 -2.61 -3.73 -5.88
CA VAL A 25 -3.02 -2.83 -6.95
C VAL A 25 -2.38 -3.25 -8.26
N GLU A 26 -3.01 -2.87 -9.37
CA GLU A 26 -2.45 -3.06 -10.71
C GLU A 26 -2.10 -1.72 -11.34
N ALA A 27 -0.93 -1.61 -11.94
CA ALA A 27 -0.46 -0.42 -12.64
C ALA A 27 0.44 -0.79 -13.82
N ASN A 28 0.74 0.15 -14.72
CA ASN A 28 1.64 -0.18 -15.85
C ASN A 28 3.10 -0.22 -15.41
N SER A 29 3.47 0.56 -14.38
CA SER A 29 4.82 0.65 -13.86
C SER A 29 4.87 0.98 -12.36
N LEU A 30 6.04 0.79 -11.74
CA LEU A 30 6.28 1.24 -10.36
C LEU A 30 6.20 2.77 -10.24
N ALA A 31 6.62 3.50 -11.29
CA ALA A 31 6.56 4.96 -11.32
C ALA A 31 5.11 5.46 -11.23
N ASP A 32 4.17 4.81 -11.92
CA ASP A 32 2.74 5.15 -11.86
C ASP A 32 2.20 5.00 -10.43
N VAL A 33 2.63 3.94 -9.71
CA VAL A 33 2.23 3.70 -8.32
C VAL A 33 2.82 4.77 -7.40
N ILE A 34 4.11 5.09 -7.56
CA ILE A 34 4.77 6.13 -6.76
C ILE A 34 4.09 7.49 -6.98
N GLU A 35 3.83 7.87 -8.23
CA GLU A 35 3.17 9.13 -8.56
C GLU A 35 1.77 9.24 -7.92
N TYR A 36 0.96 8.18 -8.01
CA TYR A 36 -0.34 8.13 -7.34
C TYR A 36 -0.21 8.29 -5.82
N ILE A 37 0.72 7.59 -5.19
CA ILE A 37 0.89 7.64 -3.74
C ILE A 37 1.43 9.01 -3.29
N GLU A 38 2.39 9.59 -4.00
CA GLU A 38 2.95 10.91 -3.67
C GLU A 38 1.95 12.04 -3.88
N SER A 39 1.18 12.00 -4.98
CA SER A 39 0.11 12.97 -5.22
C SER A 39 -1.00 12.91 -4.16
N ASN A 40 -1.18 11.75 -3.51
CA ASN A 40 -2.10 11.56 -2.39
C ASN A 40 -1.39 11.66 -1.01
N ALA A 41 -0.28 12.41 -0.92
CA ALA A 41 0.46 12.67 0.33
C ALA A 41 0.92 11.40 1.08
N GLY A 42 1.23 10.34 0.33
CA GLY A 42 1.65 9.04 0.83
C GLY A 42 0.50 8.12 1.25
N TRP A 43 -0.75 8.49 0.99
CA TRP A 43 -1.91 7.68 1.36
C TRP A 43 -2.38 6.83 0.18
N TYR A 44 -2.71 5.58 0.50
CA TYR A 44 -3.61 4.78 -0.32
C TYR A 44 -5.02 4.90 0.24
N THR A 45 -6.00 5.16 -0.63
CA THR A 45 -7.42 5.30 -0.26
C THR A 45 -8.30 4.55 -1.26
N ASP A 46 -9.23 3.76 -0.75
CA ASP A 46 -10.27 3.06 -1.52
C ASP A 46 -11.59 3.12 -0.71
N ILE A 47 -12.69 2.60 -1.26
CA ILE A 47 -14.06 2.74 -0.74
C ILE A 47 -14.16 2.42 0.76
N ASN A 48 -13.43 1.41 1.24
CA ASN A 48 -13.51 0.91 2.62
C ASN A 48 -12.18 0.91 3.37
N VAL A 49 -11.13 1.51 2.82
CA VAL A 49 -9.79 1.46 3.44
C VAL A 49 -8.98 2.70 3.12
N ALA A 50 -8.26 3.19 4.13
CA ALA A 50 -7.23 4.19 3.95
C ALA A 50 -6.02 3.84 4.83
N PHE A 51 -4.81 3.91 4.28
CA PHE A 51 -3.58 3.76 5.06
C PHE A 51 -2.41 4.49 4.42
N LYS A 52 -1.47 4.95 5.26
CA LYS A 52 -0.21 5.53 4.80
C LYS A 52 0.71 4.41 4.31
N VAL A 53 1.12 4.49 3.05
CA VAL A 53 2.01 3.51 2.43
C VAL A 53 3.43 3.74 2.96
N ALA A 54 4.04 2.67 3.45
CA ALA A 54 5.40 2.66 3.95
C ALA A 54 6.34 1.86 3.04
N TYR A 55 5.80 0.90 2.29
CA TYR A 55 6.56 0.05 1.39
C TYR A 55 5.73 -0.38 0.18
N ILE A 56 6.38 -0.46 -0.99
CA ILE A 56 5.80 -0.84 -2.27
C ILE A 56 6.69 -1.94 -2.86
N GLU A 57 6.07 -3.02 -3.33
CA GLU A 57 6.76 -4.16 -3.92
C GLU A 57 6.08 -4.58 -5.22
N GLU A 58 6.85 -4.79 -6.29
CA GLU A 58 6.37 -5.46 -7.49
C GLU A 58 6.31 -6.97 -7.24
N VAL A 59 5.14 -7.56 -7.43
CA VAL A 59 4.92 -9.00 -7.26
C VAL A 59 5.17 -9.69 -8.60
N VAL A 60 6.28 -10.43 -8.68
CA VAL A 60 6.62 -11.25 -9.84
C VAL A 60 6.16 -12.67 -9.55
N GLU A 61 5.17 -13.17 -10.30
CA GLU A 61 4.70 -14.56 -10.24
C GLU A 61 5.65 -15.52 -10.98
#